data_AF-A0A0G0RIQ9-F1
#
_entry.id   AF-A0A0G0RIQ9-F1
#
_cell.length_a   1.000
_cell.length_b   1.000
_cell.length_c   1.000
_cell.angle_alpha   90.00
_cell.angle_beta   90.00
_cell.angle_gamma   90.00
#
_symmetry.space_group_name_H-M   'P 1'
#
loop_
_entity.id
_entity.type
_entity.pdbx_description
1 polymer ?
#
loop_
_entity_poly.entity_id
_entity_poly.type
_entity_poly.pdbx_seq_one_letter_code
_entity_poly.pdbx_strand_id
1 'polypeptide(L)'
;MGTVTVAKSNIYLVIAPSQYILAATFMRFQEYHESPEFKGRIFTVEEYMDWYAKTYGNFTYFEDWHGFNIPAHAFDPFLSQKFSPLTKKELILIDKLHEASFDLLNGYVIGLTDRDVYRGSTLEHEYVHGLLATDEHFRNEMSAVIARYHWAPIGKILEEMGYDKSVWLDEAIAYFVTGLTKEFKPVADEYREMRFMLGRTFKHVCGYSILGARSTQYILDRVHVIKL
;
A
#
# COMPACT_ATOMS: atom_id res chain seq x y z
N MET A 1 10.72 -31.17 17.16
CA MET A 1 9.96 -30.63 16.01
C MET A 1 10.62 -29.32 15.64
N GLY A 2 11.23 -29.23 14.45
CA GLY A 2 11.87 -27.99 14.00
C GLY A 2 10.79 -26.94 13.71
N THR A 3 10.93 -25.75 14.27
CA THR A 3 10.11 -24.59 13.89
C THR A 3 10.45 -24.22 12.45
N VAL A 4 9.51 -24.41 11.53
CA VAL A 4 9.60 -23.85 10.19
C VAL A 4 9.41 -22.34 10.33
N THR A 5 10.51 -21.59 10.29
CA THR A 5 10.46 -20.12 10.26
C THR A 5 9.93 -19.69 8.89
N VAL A 6 8.80 -19.00 8.86
CA VAL A 6 8.27 -18.41 7.63
C VAL A 6 9.23 -17.28 7.22
N ALA A 7 9.72 -17.31 5.99
CA ALA A 7 10.56 -16.24 5.47
C ALA A 7 9.77 -14.94 5.44
N LYS A 8 10.36 -13.85 5.94
CA LYS A 8 9.75 -12.53 5.85
C LYS A 8 9.90 -11.99 4.43
N SER A 9 8.83 -11.38 3.94
CA SER A 9 8.80 -10.59 2.73
C SER A 9 9.56 -9.27 2.93
N ASN A 10 9.98 -8.63 1.84
CA ASN A 10 10.55 -7.29 1.84
C ASN A 10 9.52 -6.17 2.11
N ILE A 11 8.50 -6.48 2.91
CA ILE A 11 7.39 -5.59 3.25
C ILE A 11 7.50 -5.21 4.72
N TYR A 12 7.44 -3.91 4.98
CA TYR A 12 7.63 -3.28 6.28
C TYR A 12 6.33 -2.61 6.70
N LEU A 13 5.64 -3.19 7.67
CA LEU A 13 4.38 -2.68 8.18
C LEU A 13 4.65 -1.71 9.34
N VAL A 14 4.48 -0.42 9.07
CA VAL A 14 4.58 0.67 10.05
C VAL A 14 3.21 0.91 10.65
N ILE A 15 3.12 0.75 11.98
CA ILE A 15 1.89 0.92 12.74
C ILE A 15 1.98 2.20 13.56
N ALA A 16 1.16 3.18 13.21
CA ALA A 16 1.04 4.45 13.92
C ALA A 16 -0.05 4.39 15.01
N PRO A 17 0.11 5.11 16.13
CA PRO A 17 -0.89 5.16 17.21
C PRO A 17 -2.13 6.01 16.87
N SER A 18 -2.09 6.78 15.79
CA SER A 18 -3.23 7.56 15.33
C SER A 18 -3.10 7.93 13.85
N GLN A 19 -4.24 8.26 13.23
CA GLN A 19 -4.31 8.72 11.85
C GLN A 19 -3.48 10.00 11.61
N TYR A 20 -3.51 10.92 12.57
CA TYR A 20 -2.67 12.13 12.53
C TYR A 20 -1.18 11.78 12.49
N ILE A 21 -0.72 10.89 13.38
CA ILE A 21 0.71 10.50 13.40
C ILE A 21 1.07 9.80 12.10
N LEU A 22 0.20 8.92 11.60
CA LEU A 22 0.40 8.23 10.33
C LEU A 22 0.58 9.22 9.18
N ALA A 23 -0.45 10.02 8.90
CA ALA A 23 -0.45 10.92 7.76
C ALA A 23 0.64 12.00 7.86
N ALA A 24 0.86 12.56 9.05
CA ALA A 24 1.93 13.55 9.25
C ALA A 24 3.34 12.96 9.12
N THR A 25 3.51 11.64 9.26
CA THR A 25 4.79 10.96 9.04
C THR A 25 5.00 10.68 7.55
N PHE A 26 3.95 10.26 6.84
CA PHE A 26 4.05 9.74 5.48
C PHE A 26 3.84 10.78 4.37
N MET A 27 3.19 11.92 4.66
CA MET A 27 2.78 12.92 3.66
C MET A 27 3.85 13.22 2.60
N ARG A 28 5.06 13.66 2.99
CA ARG A 28 6.05 14.02 1.97
C ARG A 28 6.57 12.83 1.17
N PHE A 29 6.64 11.64 1.77
CA PHE A 29 7.04 10.43 1.04
C PHE A 29 5.98 10.04 0.00
N GLN A 30 4.71 10.02 0.42
CA GLN A 30 3.57 9.70 -0.45
C GLN A 30 3.48 10.69 -1.62
N GLU A 31 3.54 11.98 -1.30
CA GLU A 31 3.34 13.01 -2.31
C GLU A 31 4.55 13.17 -3.24
N TYR A 32 5.76 12.87 -2.76
CA TYR A 32 6.91 12.72 -3.64
C TYR A 32 6.75 11.55 -4.64
N HIS A 33 6.10 10.47 -4.22
CA HIS A 33 5.94 9.27 -5.03
C HIS A 33 4.79 9.38 -6.05
N GLU A 34 3.62 9.84 -5.61
CA GLU A 34 2.37 9.68 -6.36
C GLU A 34 1.68 10.99 -6.74
N SER A 35 1.98 12.10 -6.05
CA SER A 35 1.22 13.35 -6.24
C SER A 35 1.29 13.85 -7.67
N PRO A 36 0.16 14.15 -8.35
CA PRO A 36 0.19 14.75 -9.67
C PRO A 36 1.00 16.05 -9.73
N GLU A 37 1.01 16.82 -8.64
CA GLU A 37 1.73 18.09 -8.55
C GLU A 37 3.16 17.93 -8.00
N PHE A 38 3.35 17.09 -6.97
CA PHE A 38 4.62 17.02 -6.22
C PHE A 38 5.50 15.82 -6.58
N LYS A 39 5.06 14.92 -7.46
CA LYS A 39 5.83 13.73 -7.84
C LYS A 39 7.22 14.09 -8.35
N GLY A 40 8.23 13.50 -7.71
CA GLY A 40 9.64 13.71 -8.03
C GLY A 40 10.22 15.07 -7.60
N ARG A 41 9.43 15.95 -6.96
CA ARG A 41 9.86 17.29 -6.56
C ARG A 41 10.31 17.32 -5.10
N ILE A 42 11.26 18.19 -4.78
CA ILE A 42 11.65 18.49 -3.40
C ILE A 42 10.82 19.68 -2.93
N PHE A 43 10.18 19.54 -1.76
CA PHE A 43 9.28 20.56 -1.20
C PHE A 43 9.28 20.53 0.34
N THR A 44 8.86 21.63 0.94
CA THR A 44 8.65 21.74 2.39
C THR A 44 7.24 21.32 2.79
N VAL A 45 7.03 21.07 4.08
CA VAL A 45 5.69 20.79 4.62
C VAL A 45 4.76 21.97 4.35
N GLU A 46 5.24 23.19 4.55
CA GLU A 46 4.48 24.43 4.35
C GLU A 46 4.09 24.62 2.89
N GLU A 47 5.00 24.39 1.93
CA GLU A 47 4.69 24.48 0.50
C GLU A 47 3.56 23.53 0.09
N TYR A 48 3.59 22.30 0.62
CA TYR A 48 2.52 21.33 0.37
C TYR A 48 1.21 21.75 1.03
N MET A 49 1.25 22.18 2.30
CA MET A 49 0.07 22.62 3.04
C MET A 49 -0.61 23.82 2.38
N ASP A 50 0.17 24.80 1.91
CA ASP A 50 -0.33 25.98 1.21
C ASP A 50 -0.96 25.62 -0.12
N TRP A 51 -0.31 24.75 -0.92
CA TRP A 51 -0.88 24.26 -2.17
C TRP A 51 -2.17 23.47 -1.93
N TYR A 52 -2.18 22.57 -0.95
CA TYR A 52 -3.33 21.73 -0.62
C TYR A 52 -4.51 22.62 -0.21
N ALA A 53 -4.30 23.55 0.73
CA ALA A 53 -5.36 24.44 1.20
C ALA A 53 -5.88 25.36 0.09
N LYS A 54 -5.02 25.81 -0.83
CA LYS A 54 -5.44 26.58 -2.00
C LYS A 54 -6.27 25.75 -2.98
N THR A 55 -5.95 24.47 -3.15
CA THR A 55 -6.62 23.57 -4.10
C THR A 55 -7.95 23.04 -3.56
N TYR A 56 -7.99 22.67 -2.28
CA TYR A 56 -9.13 21.99 -1.66
C TYR A 56 -9.91 22.86 -0.65
N GLY A 57 -9.47 24.11 -0.44
CA GLY A 57 -10.14 25.12 0.40
C GLY A 57 -9.71 25.12 1.87
N ASN A 58 -9.29 23.98 2.42
CA ASN A 58 -8.73 23.83 3.76
C ASN A 58 -7.68 22.71 3.76
N PHE A 59 -6.83 22.63 4.80
CA PHE A 59 -5.90 21.52 4.97
C PHE A 59 -6.52 20.39 5.80
N THR A 60 -6.90 19.29 5.13
CA THR A 60 -7.51 18.11 5.77
C THR A 60 -6.71 16.82 5.56
N TYR A 61 -5.53 16.89 4.95
CA TYR A 61 -4.70 15.73 4.56
C TYR A 61 -4.56 14.66 5.63
N PHE A 62 -4.47 15.07 6.90
CA PHE A 62 -4.29 14.13 8.01
C PHE A 62 -5.51 13.24 8.29
N GLU A 63 -6.62 13.43 7.60
CA GLU A 63 -7.86 12.67 7.74
C GLU A 63 -8.28 11.98 6.43
N ASP A 64 -7.66 12.33 5.30
CA ASP A 64 -8.12 11.91 3.96
C ASP A 64 -7.75 10.46 3.62
N TRP A 65 -6.65 9.95 4.17
CA TRP A 65 -6.05 8.66 3.80
C TRP A 65 -6.12 7.65 4.93
N HIS A 66 -6.51 6.40 4.65
CA HIS A 66 -6.57 5.33 5.65
C HIS A 66 -5.32 4.45 5.71
N GLY A 67 -4.48 4.51 4.68
CA GLY A 67 -3.24 3.74 4.56
C GLY A 67 -2.26 4.42 3.62
N PHE A 68 -0.99 4.04 3.72
CA PHE A 68 0.10 4.57 2.91
C PHE A 68 0.92 3.41 2.33
N ASN A 69 1.34 3.56 1.08
CA ASN A 69 2.07 2.54 0.33
C ASN A 69 3.28 3.18 -0.33
N ILE A 70 4.47 2.93 0.22
CA ILE A 70 5.67 3.64 -0.18
C ILE A 70 6.73 2.64 -0.63
N PRO A 71 7.07 2.59 -1.93
CA PRO A 71 8.20 1.81 -2.42
C PRO A 71 9.53 2.41 -1.96
N ALA A 72 10.56 1.57 -1.83
CA ALA A 72 11.87 1.97 -1.30
C ALA A 72 12.49 3.22 -1.97
N HIS A 73 12.38 3.35 -3.29
CA HIS A 73 12.95 4.49 -4.03
C HIS A 73 12.38 5.85 -3.60
N ALA A 74 11.18 5.89 -3.00
CA ALA A 74 10.61 7.14 -2.52
C ALA A 74 11.35 7.69 -1.27
N PHE A 75 12.15 6.87 -0.60
CA PHE A 75 12.99 7.27 0.53
C PHE A 75 14.33 7.88 0.09
N ASP A 76 14.79 7.61 -1.13
CA ASP A 76 16.08 8.07 -1.66
C ASP A 76 16.36 9.57 -1.43
N PRO A 77 15.46 10.52 -1.78
CA PRO A 77 15.74 11.93 -1.59
C PRO A 77 15.80 12.35 -0.10
N PHE A 78 15.15 11.60 0.79
CA PHE A 78 15.20 11.86 2.23
C PHE A 78 16.54 11.40 2.82
N LEU A 79 16.98 10.20 2.43
CA LEU A 79 18.26 9.62 2.85
C LEU A 79 19.46 10.35 2.24
N SER A 80 19.32 10.88 1.03
CA SER A 80 20.34 11.70 0.38
C SER A 80 20.29 13.18 0.79
N GLN A 81 19.56 13.53 1.86
CA GLN A 81 19.47 14.88 2.43
C GLN A 81 18.95 15.97 1.47
N LYS A 82 18.17 15.60 0.44
CA LYS A 82 17.53 16.58 -0.46
C LYS A 82 16.33 17.23 0.22
N PHE A 83 15.55 16.46 0.98
CA PHE A 83 14.54 17.02 1.87
C PHE A 83 15.20 17.54 3.15
N SER A 84 15.24 18.85 3.30
CA SER A 84 15.85 19.51 4.45
C SER A 84 15.06 20.77 4.86
N PRO A 85 14.67 20.92 6.15
CA PRO A 85 14.85 19.93 7.21
C PRO A 85 13.89 18.72 7.06
N LEU A 86 14.29 17.60 7.64
CA LEU A 86 13.36 16.52 7.97
C LEU A 86 12.58 16.90 9.24
N THR A 87 11.30 16.59 9.26
CA THR A 87 10.48 16.69 10.46
C THR A 87 10.91 15.61 11.46
N LYS A 88 10.58 15.82 12.74
CA LYS A 88 10.83 14.82 13.79
C LYS A 88 10.17 13.46 13.48
N LYS A 89 8.99 13.46 12.84
CA LYS A 89 8.25 12.24 12.52
C LYS A 89 8.94 11.45 11.41
N GLU A 90 9.40 12.12 10.37
CA GLU A 90 10.15 11.48 9.27
C GLU A 90 11.49 10.93 9.75
N LEU A 91 12.19 11.65 10.63
CA LEU A 91 13.42 11.14 11.26
C LEU A 91 13.16 9.86 12.05
N ILE A 92 12.12 9.84 12.89
CA ILE A 92 11.73 8.63 13.65
C ILE A 92 11.43 7.46 12.70
N LEU A 93 10.70 7.70 11.61
CA LEU A 93 10.41 6.64 10.64
C LEU A 93 11.69 6.10 9.99
N ILE A 94 12.58 6.98 9.52
CA ILE A 94 13.86 6.60 8.90
C ILE A 94 14.72 5.80 9.88
N ASP A 95 14.84 6.26 11.13
CA ASP A 95 15.60 5.58 12.17
C ASP A 95 15.04 4.17 12.43
N LYS A 96 13.70 4.04 12.52
CA LYS A 96 13.02 2.76 12.72
C LYS A 96 13.18 1.80 11.55
N LEU A 97 13.12 2.31 10.32
CA LEU A 97 13.37 1.52 9.11
C LEU A 97 14.83 1.04 9.07
N HIS A 98 15.78 1.90 9.45
CA HIS A 98 17.18 1.52 9.56
C HIS A 98 17.41 0.45 10.63
N GLU A 99 16.81 0.58 11.82
CA GLU A 99 16.83 -0.46 12.87
C GLU A 99 16.26 -1.80 12.37
N ALA A 100 15.24 -1.76 11.51
CA ALA A 100 14.62 -2.93 10.91
C ALA A 100 15.39 -3.50 9.71
N SER A 101 16.56 -2.94 9.36
CA SER A 101 17.37 -3.29 8.19
C SER A 101 16.61 -3.14 6.86
N PHE A 102 15.90 -2.02 6.71
CA PHE A 102 15.11 -1.73 5.51
C PHE A 102 15.90 -1.88 4.21
N ASP A 103 15.36 -2.67 3.29
CA ASP A 103 15.93 -2.91 1.96
C ASP A 103 15.64 -1.71 1.05
N LEU A 104 16.63 -0.86 0.82
CA LEU A 104 16.50 0.32 -0.02
C LEU A 104 16.37 0.02 -1.52
N LEU A 105 16.65 -1.22 -1.95
CA LEU A 105 16.56 -1.60 -3.35
C LEU A 105 15.20 -2.19 -3.70
N ASN A 106 14.66 -3.05 -2.83
CA ASN A 106 13.44 -3.80 -3.09
C ASN A 106 12.45 -3.82 -1.91
N GLY A 107 12.59 -2.90 -0.95
CA GLY A 107 11.68 -2.76 0.18
C GLY A 107 10.38 -2.06 -0.19
N TYR A 108 9.33 -2.34 0.59
CA TYR A 108 8.04 -1.69 0.49
C TYR A 108 7.48 -1.40 1.86
N VAL A 109 7.06 -0.16 2.10
CA VAL A 109 6.52 0.29 3.39
C VAL A 109 5.01 0.43 3.29
N ILE A 110 4.32 -0.26 4.18
CA ILE A 110 2.87 -0.10 4.40
C ILE A 110 2.69 0.67 5.70
N GLY A 111 2.03 1.83 5.64
CA GLY A 111 1.66 2.61 6.80
C GLY A 111 0.19 2.41 7.15
N LEU A 112 -0.11 1.96 8.37
CA LEU A 112 -1.47 1.81 8.89
C LEU A 112 -1.59 2.32 10.33
N THR A 113 -2.81 2.63 10.76
CA THR A 113 -3.08 2.91 12.17
C THR A 113 -3.29 1.62 12.95
N ASP A 114 -3.02 1.64 14.25
CA ASP A 114 -3.35 0.53 15.15
C ASP A 114 -4.82 0.09 15.05
N ARG A 115 -5.75 1.02 14.83
CA ARG A 115 -7.17 0.77 14.63
C ARG A 115 -7.46 -0.01 13.36
N ASP A 116 -6.75 0.28 12.27
CA ASP A 116 -7.02 -0.32 10.96
C ASP A 116 -6.26 -1.63 10.74
N VAL A 117 -5.12 -1.84 11.41
CA VAL A 117 -4.38 -3.12 11.35
C VAL A 117 -5.25 -4.31 11.78
N TYR A 118 -6.16 -4.11 12.75
CA TYR A 118 -7.08 -5.16 13.20
C TYR A 118 -8.39 -5.20 12.40
N ARG A 119 -8.60 -4.26 11.46
CA ARG A 119 -9.68 -4.28 10.48
C ARG A 119 -9.21 -5.00 9.23
N GLY A 120 -8.94 -6.29 9.37
CA GLY A 120 -8.16 -7.13 8.43
C GLY A 120 -8.28 -6.85 6.93
N SER A 121 -9.44 -6.41 6.43
CA SER A 121 -9.63 -6.00 5.03
C SER A 121 -8.65 -4.93 4.54
N THR A 122 -8.31 -3.91 5.34
CA THR A 122 -7.38 -2.86 4.92
C THR A 122 -5.96 -3.41 4.82
N LEU A 123 -5.50 -4.12 5.87
CA LEU A 123 -4.19 -4.75 5.85
C LEU A 123 -4.04 -5.77 4.71
N GLU A 124 -5.09 -6.56 4.45
CA GLU A 124 -5.11 -7.50 3.33
C GLU A 124 -4.94 -6.78 1.99
N HIS A 125 -5.68 -5.69 1.77
CA HIS A 125 -5.59 -4.87 0.57
C HIS A 125 -4.18 -4.33 0.36
N GLU A 126 -3.62 -3.62 1.35
CA GLU A 126 -2.27 -3.03 1.23
C GLU A 126 -1.17 -4.10 1.11
N TYR A 127 -1.38 -5.26 1.74
CA TYR A 127 -0.42 -6.36 1.61
C TYR A 127 -0.35 -6.91 0.20
N VAL A 128 -1.46 -6.93 -0.55
CA VAL A 128 -1.45 -7.33 -1.97
C VAL A 128 -0.61 -6.35 -2.79
N HIS A 129 -0.76 -5.04 -2.58
CA HIS A 129 0.08 -4.03 -3.23
C HIS A 129 1.57 -4.25 -2.92
N GLY A 130 1.91 -4.50 -1.66
CA GLY A 130 3.29 -4.82 -1.26
C GLY A 130 3.84 -6.07 -1.96
N LEU A 131 3.03 -7.11 -2.13
CA LEU A 131 3.44 -8.31 -2.88
C LEU A 131 3.60 -8.03 -4.38
N LEU A 132 2.69 -7.26 -4.99
CA LEU A 132 2.80 -6.85 -6.39
C LEU A 132 4.06 -6.03 -6.66
N ALA A 133 4.47 -5.19 -5.70
CA ALA A 133 5.69 -4.41 -5.81
C ALA A 133 6.96 -5.29 -5.67
N THR A 134 7.00 -6.17 -4.66
CA THR A 134 8.25 -6.81 -4.20
C THR A 134 8.47 -8.25 -4.64
N ASP A 135 7.42 -8.96 -5.05
CA ASP A 135 7.47 -10.36 -5.49
C ASP A 135 7.10 -10.47 -6.98
N GLU A 136 8.13 -10.59 -7.81
CA GLU A 136 7.97 -10.70 -9.27
C GLU A 136 7.17 -11.93 -9.68
N HIS A 137 7.34 -13.07 -8.98
CA HIS A 137 6.59 -14.29 -9.30
C HIS A 137 5.11 -14.09 -8.99
N PHE A 138 4.79 -13.56 -7.81
CA PHE A 138 3.41 -13.22 -7.44
C PHE A 138 2.79 -12.25 -8.47
N ARG A 139 3.48 -11.15 -8.79
CA ARG A 139 3.01 -10.18 -9.77
C ARG A 139 2.71 -10.81 -11.13
N ASN A 140 3.60 -11.65 -11.63
CA ASN A 140 3.44 -12.31 -12.93
C ASN A 140 2.25 -13.28 -12.94
N GLU A 141 2.10 -14.11 -11.91
CA GLU A 141 0.98 -15.06 -11.79
C GLU A 141 -0.36 -14.34 -11.71
N MET A 142 -0.47 -13.29 -10.88
CA MET A 142 -1.70 -12.52 -10.73
C MET A 142 -2.05 -11.75 -12.00
N SER A 143 -1.07 -11.12 -12.63
CA SER A 143 -1.24 -10.40 -13.91
C SER A 143 -1.70 -11.33 -15.04
N ALA A 144 -1.15 -12.55 -15.10
CA ALA A 144 -1.52 -13.54 -16.11
C ALA A 144 -2.97 -14.05 -15.96
N VAL A 145 -3.55 -14.02 -14.76
CA VAL A 145 -4.96 -14.36 -14.54
C VAL A 145 -5.84 -13.22 -15.03
N ILE A 146 -5.60 -11.99 -14.56
CA ILE A 146 -6.48 -10.85 -14.84
C ILE A 146 -6.43 -10.42 -16.31
N ALA A 147 -5.30 -10.61 -16.99
CA ALA A 147 -5.14 -10.32 -18.43
C ALA A 147 -6.09 -11.11 -19.35
N ARG A 148 -6.75 -12.17 -18.84
CA ARG A 148 -7.70 -13.00 -19.61
C ARG A 148 -9.10 -12.39 -19.71
N TYR A 149 -9.37 -11.33 -18.94
CA TYR A 149 -10.68 -10.71 -18.81
C TYR A 149 -10.70 -9.34 -19.47
N HIS A 150 -11.90 -8.88 -19.87
CA HIS A 150 -12.04 -7.57 -20.48
C HIS A 150 -12.01 -6.45 -19.43
N TRP A 151 -11.35 -5.35 -19.75
CA TRP A 151 -11.04 -4.30 -18.77
C TRP A 151 -12.05 -3.16 -18.70
N ALA A 152 -12.89 -2.97 -19.72
CA ALA A 152 -13.67 -1.74 -19.83
C ALA A 152 -14.58 -1.43 -18.62
N PRO A 153 -15.34 -2.40 -18.06
CA PRO A 153 -16.14 -2.16 -16.84
C PRO A 153 -15.29 -1.84 -15.61
N ILE A 154 -14.17 -2.56 -15.41
CA ILE A 154 -13.25 -2.34 -14.28
C ILE A 154 -12.60 -0.97 -14.37
N GLY A 155 -12.05 -0.63 -15.55
CA GLY A 155 -11.38 0.64 -15.79
C GLY A 155 -12.31 1.83 -15.57
N LYS A 156 -13.59 1.72 -15.99
CA LYS A 156 -14.58 2.76 -15.73
C LYS A 156 -14.80 2.98 -14.23
N ILE A 157 -14.92 1.90 -13.44
CA ILE A 157 -15.09 2.01 -11.98
C ILE A 157 -13.86 2.67 -11.36
N LEU A 158 -12.64 2.25 -11.73
CA LEU A 158 -11.40 2.81 -11.19
C LEU A 158 -11.23 4.29 -11.57
N GLU A 159 -11.61 4.67 -12.80
CA GLU A 159 -11.63 6.07 -13.25
C GLU A 159 -12.59 6.91 -12.41
N GLU A 160 -13.81 6.42 -12.15
CA GLU A 160 -14.82 7.10 -11.31
C GLU A 160 -14.38 7.20 -9.84
N MET A 161 -13.57 6.26 -9.36
CA MET A 161 -12.92 6.31 -8.04
C MET A 161 -11.73 7.29 -7.99
N GLY A 162 -11.30 7.83 -9.13
CA GLY A 162 -10.22 8.82 -9.20
C GLY A 162 -8.81 8.23 -9.32
N TYR A 163 -8.69 6.91 -9.57
CA TYR A 163 -7.39 6.28 -9.74
C TYR A 163 -6.76 6.61 -11.09
N ASP A 164 -5.46 6.88 -11.08
CA ASP A 164 -4.67 7.03 -12.30
C ASP A 164 -4.58 5.71 -13.08
N LYS A 165 -4.60 5.79 -14.41
CA LYS A 165 -4.55 4.60 -15.29
C LYS A 165 -3.32 3.73 -15.06
N SER A 166 -2.21 4.30 -14.60
CA SER A 166 -0.98 3.56 -14.33
C SER A 166 -1.10 2.57 -13.18
N VAL A 167 -2.05 2.75 -12.25
CA VAL A 167 -2.27 1.86 -11.10
C VAL A 167 -3.46 0.92 -11.25
N TRP A 168 -4.19 0.98 -12.37
CA TRP A 168 -5.43 0.22 -12.51
C TRP A 168 -5.27 -1.30 -12.40
N LEU A 169 -4.16 -1.84 -12.92
CA LEU A 169 -3.88 -3.27 -12.82
C LEU A 169 -3.69 -3.69 -11.35
N ASP A 170 -2.95 -2.88 -10.60
CA ASP A 170 -2.59 -3.10 -9.20
C ASP A 170 -3.83 -3.07 -8.31
N GLU A 171 -4.62 -2.00 -8.43
CA GLU A 171 -5.91 -1.81 -7.75
C GLU A 171 -6.92 -2.90 -8.08
N ALA A 172 -7.05 -3.26 -9.36
CA ALA A 172 -7.96 -4.33 -9.74
C ALA A 172 -7.56 -5.66 -9.08
N ILE A 173 -6.27 -6.03 -9.10
CA ILE A 173 -5.83 -7.24 -8.43
C ILE A 173 -6.14 -7.17 -6.93
N ALA A 174 -5.80 -6.07 -6.25
CA ALA A 174 -6.05 -5.89 -4.82
C ALA A 174 -7.54 -6.03 -4.46
N TYR A 175 -8.44 -5.31 -5.11
CA TYR A 175 -9.89 -5.40 -4.84
C TYR A 175 -10.45 -6.80 -5.13
N PHE A 176 -10.12 -7.39 -6.28
CA PHE A 176 -10.70 -8.68 -6.65
C PHE A 176 -10.15 -9.83 -5.79
N VAL A 177 -8.97 -9.69 -5.20
CA VAL A 177 -8.37 -10.68 -4.30
C VAL A 177 -8.87 -10.55 -2.86
N THR A 178 -8.99 -9.33 -2.35
CA THR A 178 -9.20 -9.06 -0.91
C THR A 178 -10.64 -8.74 -0.54
N GLY A 179 -11.44 -8.29 -1.50
CA GLY A 179 -12.84 -7.96 -1.25
C GLY A 179 -13.31 -6.80 -2.12
N LEU A 180 -14.47 -7.00 -2.75
CA LEU A 180 -15.09 -5.96 -3.56
C LEU A 180 -15.75 -4.91 -2.67
N THR A 181 -15.49 -3.64 -2.97
CA THR A 181 -16.23 -2.52 -2.40
C THR A 181 -17.61 -2.37 -3.05
N LYS A 182 -18.39 -1.37 -2.61
CA LYS A 182 -19.74 -1.13 -3.13
C LYS A 182 -19.72 -0.77 -4.62
N GLU A 183 -18.65 -0.13 -5.07
CA GLU A 183 -18.42 0.33 -6.45
C GLU A 183 -18.29 -0.84 -7.42
N PHE A 184 -17.70 -1.95 -6.97
CA PHE A 184 -17.54 -3.17 -7.78
C PHE A 184 -18.75 -4.11 -7.76
N LYS A 185 -19.78 -3.84 -6.94
CA LYS A 185 -21.01 -4.67 -6.90
C LYS A 185 -21.69 -4.85 -8.25
N PRO A 186 -21.82 -3.82 -9.12
CA PRO A 186 -22.49 -3.96 -10.42
C PRO A 186 -21.82 -4.99 -11.35
N VAL A 187 -20.53 -5.24 -11.16
CA VAL A 187 -19.74 -6.18 -11.98
C VAL A 187 -19.40 -7.47 -11.24
N ALA A 188 -19.79 -7.62 -9.97
CA ALA A 188 -19.34 -8.73 -9.13
C ALA A 188 -19.70 -10.12 -9.68
N ASP A 189 -20.86 -10.27 -10.30
CA ASP A 189 -21.32 -11.54 -10.88
C ASP A 189 -20.60 -11.87 -12.19
N GLU A 190 -20.39 -10.86 -13.04
CA GLU A 190 -19.65 -10.98 -14.31
C GLU A 190 -18.22 -11.46 -14.08
N TYR A 191 -17.55 -10.93 -13.05
CA TYR A 191 -16.15 -11.24 -12.72
C TYR A 191 -16.00 -12.26 -11.59
N ARG A 192 -17.05 -13.02 -11.27
CA ARG A 192 -17.03 -14.03 -10.20
C ARG A 192 -15.94 -15.09 -10.44
N GLU A 193 -15.79 -15.54 -11.69
CA GLU A 193 -14.77 -16.52 -12.06
C GLU A 193 -13.36 -15.93 -11.90
N MET A 194 -13.14 -14.70 -12.38
CA MET A 194 -11.87 -13.99 -12.22
C MET A 194 -11.47 -13.91 -10.75
N ARG A 195 -12.40 -13.49 -9.89
CA ARG A 195 -12.20 -13.43 -8.44
C ARG A 195 -11.82 -14.79 -7.85
N PHE A 196 -12.51 -15.85 -8.25
CA PHE A 196 -12.19 -17.21 -7.81
C PHE A 196 -10.77 -17.63 -8.24
N MET A 197 -10.40 -17.35 -9.49
CA MET A 197 -9.08 -17.70 -10.03
C MET A 197 -7.95 -16.91 -9.37
N LEU A 198 -8.15 -15.60 -9.13
CA LEU A 198 -7.20 -14.77 -8.39
C LEU A 198 -7.02 -15.27 -6.96
N GLY A 199 -8.12 -15.59 -6.24
CA GLY A 199 -8.04 -16.14 -4.89
C GLY A 199 -7.34 -17.51 -4.83
N ARG A 200 -7.55 -18.37 -5.84
CA ARG A 200 -6.83 -19.65 -5.95
C ARG A 200 -5.34 -19.45 -6.23
N THR A 201 -5.00 -18.51 -7.09
CA THR A 201 -3.62 -18.18 -7.47
C THR A 201 -2.87 -17.60 -6.26
N PHE A 202 -3.48 -16.64 -5.55
CA PHE A 202 -2.96 -16.14 -4.28
C PHE A 202 -2.67 -17.30 -3.31
N LYS A 203 -3.63 -18.20 -3.10
CA LYS A 203 -3.44 -19.34 -2.19
C LYS A 203 -2.32 -20.28 -2.63
N HIS A 204 -2.17 -20.47 -3.93
CA HIS A 204 -1.10 -21.30 -4.49
C HIS A 204 0.28 -20.67 -4.24
N VAL A 205 0.44 -19.39 -4.54
CA VAL A 205 1.72 -18.68 -4.41
C VAL A 205 2.07 -18.43 -2.93
N CYS A 206 1.13 -17.93 -2.14
CA CYS A 206 1.36 -17.51 -0.76
C CYS A 206 1.20 -18.64 0.27
N GLY A 207 0.58 -19.77 -0.11
CA GLY A 207 0.34 -20.92 0.76
C GLY A 207 -0.84 -20.76 1.74
N TYR A 208 -1.61 -19.67 1.67
CA TYR A 208 -2.80 -19.44 2.50
C TYR A 208 -3.87 -18.62 1.77
N SER A 209 -5.10 -18.65 2.26
CA SER A 209 -6.18 -17.82 1.71
C SER A 209 -6.20 -16.45 2.38
N ILE A 210 -6.17 -15.38 1.59
CA ILE A 210 -6.27 -14.01 2.10
C ILE A 210 -7.63 -13.69 2.71
N LEU A 211 -8.70 -14.34 2.25
CA LEU A 211 -10.06 -14.17 2.80
C LEU A 211 -10.36 -15.08 4.01
N GLY A 212 -9.34 -15.73 4.58
CA GLY A 212 -9.52 -16.69 5.67
C GLY A 212 -9.48 -16.02 7.05
N ALA A 213 -10.15 -16.59 8.06
CA ALA A 213 -10.22 -16.03 9.42
C ALA A 213 -8.86 -15.82 10.15
N ARG A 214 -7.74 -16.27 9.56
CA ARG A 214 -6.38 -16.10 10.11
C ARG A 214 -5.46 -15.30 9.17
N SER A 215 -6.00 -14.72 8.10
CA SER A 215 -5.26 -13.94 7.10
C SER A 215 -4.38 -12.87 7.73
N THR A 216 -4.94 -12.05 8.63
CA THR A 216 -4.22 -10.99 9.34
C THR A 216 -3.00 -11.55 10.07
N GLN A 217 -3.14 -12.65 10.81
CA GLN A 217 -2.01 -13.26 11.50
C GLN A 217 -0.96 -13.79 10.52
N TYR A 218 -1.39 -14.44 9.43
CA TYR A 218 -0.45 -14.91 8.39
C TYR A 218 0.34 -13.78 7.75
N ILE A 219 -0.28 -12.61 7.54
CA ILE A 219 0.38 -11.41 7.03
C ILE A 219 1.39 -10.90 8.07
N LEU A 220 0.98 -10.72 9.32
CA LEU A 220 1.83 -10.23 10.40
C LEU A 220 3.08 -11.11 10.63
N ASP A 221 2.95 -12.42 10.45
CA ASP A 221 4.07 -13.37 10.54
C ASP A 221 5.08 -13.24 9.38
N ARG A 222 4.67 -12.62 8.26
CA ARG A 222 5.44 -12.50 7.01
C ARG A 222 6.01 -11.11 6.75
N VAL A 223 5.67 -10.11 7.56
CA VAL A 223 6.14 -8.73 7.38
C VAL A 223 7.07 -8.29 8.52
N HIS A 224 7.82 -7.22 8.27
CA HIS A 224 8.60 -6.52 9.29
C HIS A 224 7.70 -5.50 9.99
N VAL A 225 7.19 -5.83 11.17
CA VAL A 225 6.32 -4.93 11.93
C VAL A 225 7.16 -3.90 12.69
N ILE A 226 6.88 -2.62 12.43
CA ILE A 226 7.50 -1.45 13.04
C ILE A 226 6.41 -0.65 13.75
N LYS A 227 6.66 -0.20 14.98
CA LYS A 227 5.74 0.67 15.73
C LYS A 227 6.34 2.06 15.87
N LEU A 228 5.54 3.09 15.62
CA LEU A 228 5.88 4.50 15.84
C LEU A 228 5.53 4.96 17.26
#